data_AF-A0A2V8V265-F1
#
_entry.id   AF-A0A2V8V265-F1
#
_cell.length_a   1.000
_cell.length_b   1.000
_cell.length_c   1.000
_cell.angle_alpha   90.00
_cell.angle_beta   90.00
_cell.angle_gamma   90.00
#
_symmetry.space_group_name_H-M   'P 1'
#
loop_
_entity.id
_entity.type
_entity.pdbx_description
1 polymer ?
#
loop_
_entity_poly.entity_id
_entity_poly.type
_entity_poly.pdbx_seq_one_letter_code
_entity_poly.pdbx_strand_id
1 'polypeptide(L)'
;MLYIVLSGIFLHWELRQFSAIFVLMGVVAGLAGGMGWRGTSEQFAEGFRRLALAAIVVGFARAISVVLRSGLILDTIANALFSPLRHLSLSQSAIMMFISESTLAFPMPSESGRAMMSLPVMIPIADLLGLSRQIVVNVYQYSGLVSGLITPTAGALLAMLAIAGVSYGKWLRFVAVPFALLFTLAVAATVIGVKLGIQ
;
A
#
# COMPACT_ATOMS: atom_id res chain seq x y z
N MET A 1 -16.07 5.95 8.88
CA MET A 1 -15.18 5.30 7.88
C MET A 1 -15.96 4.45 6.89
N LEU A 2 -16.81 3.50 7.33
CA LEU A 2 -17.66 2.69 6.44
C LEU A 2 -18.53 3.53 5.49
N TYR A 3 -19.21 4.57 6.00
CA TYR A 3 -20.02 5.48 5.18
C TYR A 3 -19.22 6.16 4.06
N ILE A 4 -17.97 6.55 4.33
CA ILE A 4 -17.07 7.22 3.36
C ILE A 4 -16.64 6.24 2.27
N VAL A 5 -16.38 4.99 2.65
CA VAL A 5 -16.01 3.93 1.69
C VAL A 5 -17.21 3.60 0.80
N LEU A 6 -18.40 3.40 1.38
CA LEU A 6 -19.61 3.09 0.62
C LEU A 6 -20.00 4.24 -0.32
N SER A 7 -20.05 5.47 0.18
CA SER A 7 -20.32 6.65 -0.65
C SER A 7 -19.26 6.84 -1.73
N GLY A 8 -17.98 6.60 -1.43
CA GLY A 8 -16.93 6.65 -2.44
C GLY A 8 -17.08 5.62 -3.56
N ILE A 9 -17.55 4.41 -3.24
CA ILE A 9 -17.81 3.34 -4.22
C ILE A 9 -19.03 3.69 -5.08
N PHE A 10 -20.16 4.07 -4.47
CA PHE A 10 -21.42 4.31 -5.20
C PHE A 10 -21.45 5.64 -5.96
N LEU A 11 -20.71 6.65 -5.49
CA LEU A 11 -20.65 7.98 -6.10
C LEU A 11 -19.38 8.20 -6.92
N HIS A 12 -18.57 7.16 -7.12
CA HIS A 12 -17.31 7.19 -7.88
C HIS A 12 -16.40 8.36 -7.48
N TRP A 13 -16.16 8.50 -6.18
CA TRP A 13 -15.36 9.60 -5.67
C TRP A 13 -13.91 9.47 -6.09
N GLU A 14 -13.37 10.59 -6.57
CA GLU A 14 -11.95 10.73 -6.82
C GLU A 14 -11.25 11.37 -5.63
N LEU A 15 -9.93 11.52 -5.75
CA LEU A 15 -9.08 12.09 -4.71
C LEU A 15 -9.63 13.41 -4.16
N ARG A 16 -10.21 14.26 -5.01
CA ARG A 16 -10.72 15.58 -4.64
C ARG A 16 -11.87 15.50 -3.62
N GLN A 17 -12.81 14.59 -3.83
CA GLN A 17 -13.96 14.37 -2.96
C GLN A 17 -13.49 13.75 -1.62
N PHE A 18 -12.59 12.76 -1.68
CA PHE A 18 -12.00 12.18 -0.47
C PHE A 18 -11.23 13.23 0.34
N SER A 19 -10.42 14.08 -0.29
CA SER A 19 -9.70 15.17 0.38
C SER A 19 -10.66 16.15 1.06
N ALA A 20 -11.72 16.58 0.38
CA ALA A 20 -12.71 17.50 0.94
C ALA A 20 -13.36 16.94 2.22
N ILE A 21 -13.70 15.64 2.22
CA ILE A 21 -14.34 14.99 3.35
C ILE A 21 -13.36 14.80 4.51
N PHE A 22 -12.10 14.43 4.25
CA PHE A 22 -11.10 14.33 5.32
C PHE A 22 -10.82 15.68 5.98
N VAL A 23 -10.81 16.77 5.19
CA VAL A 23 -10.71 18.14 5.74
C VAL A 23 -11.92 18.44 6.62
N LEU A 24 -13.13 18.19 6.13
CA LEU A 24 -14.37 18.44 6.86
C LEU A 24 -14.45 17.61 8.15
N MET A 25 -14.03 16.35 8.10
CA MET A 25 -13.91 15.49 9.28
C MET A 25 -12.92 16.03 10.30
N GLY A 26 -11.76 16.54 9.85
CA GLY A 26 -10.78 17.17 10.75
C GLY A 26 -11.37 18.37 11.48
N VAL A 27 -12.11 19.23 10.76
CA VAL A 27 -12.81 20.37 11.34
C VAL A 27 -13.88 19.91 12.33
N VAL A 28 -14.76 18.98 11.93
CA VAL A 28 -15.84 18.47 12.80
C VAL A 28 -15.26 17.79 14.05
N ALA A 29 -14.19 17.02 13.92
CA ALA A 29 -13.54 16.36 15.05
C ALA A 29 -12.94 17.37 16.05
N GLY A 30 -12.31 18.45 15.58
CA GLY A 30 -11.79 19.51 16.44
C GLY A 30 -12.90 20.23 17.22
N LEU A 31 -14.02 20.50 16.55
CA LEU A 31 -15.18 21.14 17.17
C LEU A 31 -15.90 20.22 18.15
N ALA A 32 -16.13 18.97 17.78
CA ALA A 32 -16.72 17.96 18.66
C ALA A 32 -15.84 17.66 19.87
N GLY A 33 -14.51 17.79 19.72
CA GLY A 33 -13.53 17.71 20.82
C GLY A 33 -13.49 18.94 21.73
N GLY A 34 -14.35 19.95 21.52
CA GLY A 34 -14.43 21.13 22.37
C GLY A 34 -13.28 22.13 22.20
N MET A 35 -12.48 22.01 21.13
CA MET A 35 -11.30 22.87 20.92
C MET A 35 -11.66 24.29 20.42
N GLY A 36 -12.93 24.53 20.08
CA GLY A 36 -13.40 25.77 19.45
C GLY A 36 -12.77 26.00 18.06
N TRP A 37 -13.09 27.14 17.44
CA TRP A 37 -12.61 27.45 16.07
C TRP A 37 -11.09 27.63 16.01
N ARG A 38 -10.54 28.34 16.99
CA ARG A 38 -9.11 28.65 17.07
C ARG A 38 -8.28 27.40 17.36
N GLY A 39 -8.65 26.63 18.38
CA GLY A 39 -7.94 25.40 18.73
C GLY A 39 -8.02 24.34 17.63
N THR A 40 -9.17 24.22 16.97
CA THR A 40 -9.31 23.35 15.78
C THR A 40 -8.34 23.77 14.66
N SER A 41 -8.27 25.06 14.36
CA SER A 41 -7.38 25.57 13.30
C SER A 41 -5.90 25.39 13.64
N GLU A 42 -5.51 25.67 14.89
CA GLU A 42 -4.13 25.48 15.38
C GLU A 42 -3.71 24.00 15.34
N GLN A 43 -4.58 23.08 15.80
CA GLN A 43 -4.27 21.64 15.74
C GLN A 43 -4.31 21.08 14.33
N PHE A 44 -5.19 21.58 13.47
CA PHE A 44 -5.20 21.20 12.06
C PHE A 44 -3.89 21.61 11.38
N ALA A 45 -3.40 22.83 11.62
CA ALA A 45 -2.13 23.31 11.10
C ALA A 45 -0.93 22.52 11.65
N GLU A 46 -0.94 22.18 12.94
CA GLU A 46 0.10 21.34 13.56
C GLU A 46 0.11 19.92 12.96
N GLY A 47 -1.07 19.34 12.74
CA GLY A 47 -1.20 18.06 12.02
C GLY A 47 -0.61 18.13 10.61
N PHE A 48 -0.91 19.21 9.87
CA PHE A 48 -0.34 19.44 8.54
C PHE A 48 1.19 19.55 8.59
N ARG A 49 1.74 20.26 9.57
CA ARG A 49 3.20 20.41 9.76
C ARG A 49 3.90 19.08 9.97
N ARG A 50 3.28 18.15 10.71
CA ARG A 50 3.81 16.79 10.92
C ARG A 50 3.83 15.96 9.64
N LEU A 51 2.92 16.23 8.69
CA LEU A 51 2.83 15.53 7.41
C LEU A 51 3.64 16.19 6.29
N ALA A 52 4.09 17.44 6.46
CA ALA A 52 4.79 18.20 5.42
C ALA A 52 6.04 17.48 4.88
N LEU A 53 6.86 16.91 5.77
CA LEU A 53 8.04 16.15 5.34
C LEU A 53 7.65 14.90 4.55
N ALA A 54 6.65 14.16 5.01
CA ALA A 54 6.15 13.00 4.28
C ALA A 54 5.66 13.41 2.88
N ALA A 55 4.86 14.48 2.78
CA ALA A 55 4.34 15.00 1.51
C ALA A 55 5.45 15.41 0.52
N ILE A 56 6.54 16.03 1.00
CA ILE A 56 7.70 16.37 0.17
C ILE A 56 8.37 15.10 -0.39
N VAL A 57 8.58 14.09 0.47
CA VAL A 57 9.16 12.80 0.05
C VAL A 57 8.27 12.09 -0.97
N VAL A 58 6.94 12.10 -0.75
CA VAL A 58 5.95 11.60 -1.74
C VAL A 58 6.10 12.32 -3.08
N GLY A 59 6.16 13.66 -3.04
CA GLY A 59 6.29 14.50 -4.23
C GLY A 59 7.57 14.18 -5.00
N PHE A 60 8.70 14.01 -4.31
CA PHE A 60 9.96 13.63 -4.92
C PHE A 60 9.92 12.23 -5.52
N ALA A 61 9.37 11.24 -4.80
CA ALA A 61 9.18 9.89 -5.33
C ALA A 61 8.32 9.91 -6.61
N ARG A 62 7.26 10.71 -6.63
CA ARG A 62 6.41 10.88 -7.81
C ARG A 62 7.17 11.55 -8.97
N ALA A 63 8.01 12.53 -8.69
CA ALA A 63 8.83 13.19 -9.70
C ALA A 63 9.77 12.20 -10.41
N ILE A 64 10.37 11.24 -9.69
CA ILE A 64 11.18 10.17 -10.30
C ILE A 64 10.36 9.40 -11.35
N SER A 65 9.15 8.95 -11.00
CA SER A 65 8.30 8.23 -11.95
C SER A 65 7.92 9.07 -13.17
N VAL A 66 7.69 10.37 -12.98
CA VAL A 66 7.40 11.32 -14.08
C VAL A 66 8.62 11.45 -14.99
N VAL A 67 9.82 11.63 -14.44
CA VAL A 67 11.06 11.74 -15.22
C VAL A 67 11.35 10.44 -15.98
N LEU A 68 11.22 9.28 -15.34
CA LEU A 68 11.41 7.97 -16.00
C LEU A 68 10.42 7.74 -17.14
N ARG A 69 9.16 8.18 -16.97
CA ARG A 69 8.15 8.12 -18.01
C ARG A 69 8.47 9.07 -19.16
N SER A 70 8.79 10.33 -18.87
CA SER A 70 9.13 11.33 -19.89
C SER A 70 10.42 10.99 -20.64
N GLY A 71 11.36 10.30 -19.99
CA GLY A 71 12.60 9.82 -20.59
C GLY A 71 12.48 8.49 -21.35
N LEU A 72 11.28 7.91 -21.49
CA LEU A 72 11.05 6.60 -22.12
C LEU A 72 11.82 5.42 -21.49
N ILE A 73 12.25 5.56 -20.23
CA ILE A 73 12.98 4.54 -19.48
C ILE A 73 12.01 3.54 -18.86
N LEU A 74 10.84 4.01 -18.43
CA LEU A 74 9.85 3.19 -17.74
C LEU A 74 9.41 1.98 -18.58
N ASP A 75 9.23 2.17 -19.89
CA ASP A 75 8.84 1.11 -20.82
C ASP A 75 9.94 0.05 -20.98
N THR A 76 11.22 0.48 -20.95
CA THR A 76 12.37 -0.43 -21.01
C THR A 76 12.46 -1.30 -19.75
N ILE A 77 12.30 -0.69 -18.57
CA ILE A 77 12.28 -1.41 -17.28
C ILE A 77 11.09 -2.37 -17.23
N ALA A 78 9.90 -1.90 -17.63
CA ALA A 78 8.71 -2.72 -17.67
C ALA A 78 8.88 -3.92 -18.60
N ASN A 79 9.44 -3.73 -19.80
CA ASN A 79 9.69 -4.83 -20.74
C ASN A 79 10.73 -5.83 -20.21
N ALA A 80 11.79 -5.36 -19.54
CA ALA A 80 12.80 -6.22 -18.93
C ALA A 80 12.20 -7.10 -17.82
N LEU A 81 11.37 -6.52 -16.94
CA LEU A 81 10.69 -7.21 -15.85
C LEU A 81 9.52 -8.08 -16.34
N PHE A 82 8.90 -7.71 -17.46
CA PHE A 82 7.85 -8.49 -18.13
C PHE A 82 8.42 -9.73 -18.82
N SER A 83 9.64 -9.66 -19.35
CA SER A 83 10.26 -10.77 -20.10
C SER A 83 10.17 -12.15 -19.41
N PRO A 84 10.53 -12.30 -18.11
CA PRO A 84 10.39 -13.58 -17.40
C PRO A 84 8.93 -13.97 -17.12
N LEU A 85 7.98 -13.02 -17.15
CA LEU A 85 6.56 -13.26 -16.88
C LEU A 85 5.77 -13.64 -18.14
N ARG A 86 6.31 -13.39 -19.34
CA ARG A 86 5.64 -13.66 -20.64
C ARG A 86 5.18 -15.09 -20.85
N HIS A 87 5.89 -16.05 -20.27
CA HIS A 87 5.60 -17.48 -20.42
C HIS A 87 4.68 -18.02 -19.32
N LEU A 88 4.28 -17.17 -18.37
CA LEU A 88 3.46 -17.55 -17.23
C LEU A 88 1.99 -17.20 -17.48
N SER A 89 1.08 -17.98 -16.89
CA SER A 89 -0.34 -17.62 -16.84
C SER A 89 -0.56 -16.36 -16.01
N LEU A 90 -1.67 -15.64 -16.24
CA LEU A 90 -2.03 -14.43 -15.48
C LEU A 90 -2.00 -14.64 -13.96
N SER A 91 -2.48 -15.79 -13.50
CA SER A 91 -2.46 -16.15 -12.08
C SER A 91 -1.04 -16.35 -11.56
N GLN A 92 -0.16 -17.00 -12.32
CA GLN A 92 1.26 -17.16 -11.94
C GLN A 92 1.99 -15.82 -11.93
N SER A 93 1.73 -14.94 -12.89
CA SER A 93 2.30 -13.60 -12.92
C SER A 93 1.86 -12.77 -11.71
N ALA A 94 0.59 -12.83 -11.32
CA ALA A 94 0.10 -12.17 -10.11
C ALA A 94 0.77 -12.72 -8.83
N ILE A 95 1.02 -14.03 -8.75
CA ILE A 95 1.76 -14.65 -7.64
C ILE A 95 3.22 -14.16 -7.61
N MET A 96 3.89 -14.08 -8.76
CA MET A 96 5.25 -13.56 -8.84
C MET A 96 5.33 -12.09 -8.41
N MET A 97 4.34 -11.27 -8.81
CA MET A 97 4.20 -9.90 -8.32
C MET A 97 4.00 -9.86 -6.79
N PHE A 98 3.18 -10.76 -6.24
CA PHE A 98 2.98 -10.87 -4.79
C PHE A 98 4.28 -11.20 -4.05
N ILE A 99 5.04 -12.19 -4.52
CA ILE A 99 6.32 -12.56 -3.92
C ILE A 99 7.32 -11.40 -3.98
N SER A 100 7.35 -10.68 -5.10
CA SER A 100 8.22 -9.51 -5.29
C SER A 100 7.88 -8.41 -4.29
N GLU A 101 6.59 -8.05 -4.15
CA GLU A 101 6.17 -7.05 -3.15
C GLU A 101 6.43 -7.52 -1.72
N SER A 102 6.19 -8.80 -1.42
CA SER A 102 6.47 -9.38 -0.11
C SER A 102 7.95 -9.33 0.26
N THR A 103 8.84 -9.44 -0.73
CA THR A 103 10.29 -9.30 -0.56
C THR A 103 10.67 -7.84 -0.35
N LEU A 104 10.08 -6.91 -1.10
CA LEU A 104 10.28 -5.47 -0.93
C LEU A 104 9.79 -4.96 0.44
N ALA A 105 8.80 -5.61 1.04
CA ALA A 105 8.29 -5.26 2.37
C ALA A 105 9.37 -5.42 3.47
N PHE A 106 10.32 -6.35 3.31
CA PHE A 106 11.33 -6.64 4.32
C PHE A 106 12.30 -5.46 4.57
N PRO A 107 12.92 -4.84 3.55
CA PRO A 107 13.70 -3.62 3.72
C PRO A 107 12.84 -2.34 3.86
N MET A 108 11.59 -2.36 3.37
CA MET A 108 10.72 -1.17 3.34
C MET A 108 9.48 -1.35 4.23
N PRO A 109 9.58 -1.06 5.54
CA PRO A 109 8.46 -1.22 6.48
C PRO A 109 7.36 -0.17 6.29
N SER A 110 7.61 0.89 5.50
CA SER A 110 6.62 1.92 5.20
C SER A 110 5.78 1.51 3.98
N GLU A 111 4.52 1.18 4.23
CA GLU A 111 3.54 0.89 3.19
C GLU A 111 3.41 2.06 2.21
N SER A 112 3.12 3.27 2.69
CA SER A 112 2.97 4.44 1.82
C SER A 112 4.20 4.71 0.94
N GLY A 113 5.40 4.57 1.51
CA GLY A 113 6.65 4.75 0.74
C GLY A 113 6.86 3.67 -0.32
N ARG A 114 6.57 2.41 0.04
CA ARG A 114 6.65 1.28 -0.89
C ARG A 114 5.66 1.42 -2.04
N ALA A 115 4.42 1.81 -1.77
CA ALA A 115 3.41 2.07 -2.81
C ALA A 115 3.87 3.11 -3.83
N MET A 116 4.53 4.19 -3.37
CA MET A 116 5.03 5.26 -4.25
C MET A 116 6.17 4.80 -5.15
N MET A 117 6.96 3.82 -4.70
CA MET A 117 8.09 3.28 -5.45
C MET A 117 7.69 2.14 -6.38
N SER A 118 6.93 1.15 -5.89
CA SER A 118 6.67 -0.10 -6.62
C SER A 118 5.52 0.02 -7.63
N LEU A 119 4.42 0.68 -7.26
CA LEU A 119 3.23 0.76 -8.12
C LEU A 119 3.48 1.43 -9.48
N PRO A 120 4.29 2.49 -9.61
CA PRO A 120 4.60 3.07 -10.92
C PRO A 120 5.30 2.11 -11.89
N VAL A 121 5.95 1.06 -11.38
CA VAL A 121 6.61 0.00 -12.17
C VAL A 121 5.66 -1.19 -12.37
N MET A 122 4.96 -1.60 -11.31
CA MET A 122 4.04 -2.75 -11.37
C MET A 122 2.81 -2.50 -12.25
N ILE A 123 2.27 -1.28 -12.27
CA ILE A 123 1.09 -0.94 -13.07
C ILE A 123 1.38 -1.12 -14.58
N PRO A 124 2.45 -0.57 -15.16
CA PRO A 124 2.80 -0.84 -16.56
C PRO A 124 3.00 -2.33 -16.87
N ILE A 125 3.62 -3.10 -15.97
CA ILE A 125 3.82 -4.55 -16.17
C ILE A 125 2.47 -5.28 -16.19
N ALA A 126 1.57 -4.91 -15.28
CA ALA A 126 0.22 -5.46 -15.25
C ALA A 126 -0.59 -5.10 -16.50
N ASP A 127 -0.51 -3.84 -16.94
CA ASP A 127 -1.14 -3.36 -18.17
C ASP A 127 -0.63 -4.18 -19.39
N LEU A 128 0.68 -4.52 -19.46
CA LEU A 128 1.26 -5.37 -20.49
C LEU A 128 0.82 -6.85 -20.41
N LEU A 129 0.62 -7.36 -19.20
CA LEU A 129 0.10 -8.72 -18.96
C LEU A 129 -1.40 -8.82 -19.24
N GLY A 130 -2.14 -7.71 -19.26
CA GLY A 130 -3.60 -7.71 -19.25
C GLY A 130 -4.21 -7.97 -17.87
N LEU A 131 -3.43 -7.75 -16.79
CA LEU A 131 -3.92 -7.77 -15.41
C LEU A 131 -4.53 -6.41 -15.05
N SER A 132 -5.65 -6.41 -14.35
CA SER A 132 -6.27 -5.17 -13.90
C SER A 132 -5.42 -4.48 -12.82
N ARG A 133 -5.50 -3.15 -12.79
CA ARG A 133 -4.83 -2.34 -11.77
C ARG A 133 -5.36 -2.63 -10.37
N GLN A 134 -6.63 -3.02 -10.24
CA GLN A 134 -7.20 -3.43 -8.95
C GLN A 134 -6.51 -4.69 -8.41
N ILE A 135 -6.18 -5.67 -9.26
CA ILE A 135 -5.40 -6.83 -8.84
C ILE A 135 -4.00 -6.43 -8.37
N VAL A 136 -3.33 -5.49 -9.05
CA VAL A 136 -2.03 -4.95 -8.59
C VAL A 136 -2.14 -4.34 -7.20
N VAL A 137 -3.18 -3.55 -6.96
CA VAL A 137 -3.43 -2.92 -5.65
C VAL A 137 -3.74 -3.98 -4.58
N ASN A 138 -4.47 -5.04 -4.91
CA ASN A 138 -4.72 -6.16 -3.98
C ASN A 138 -3.43 -6.91 -3.66
N VAL A 139 -2.61 -7.21 -4.67
CA VAL A 139 -1.30 -7.85 -4.51
C VAL A 139 -0.41 -7.04 -3.59
N TYR A 140 -0.32 -5.72 -3.83
CA TYR A 140 0.44 -4.79 -3.00
C TYR A 140 -0.06 -4.78 -1.54
N GLN A 141 -1.38 -4.67 -1.32
CA GLN A 141 -1.96 -4.61 0.01
C GLN A 141 -1.79 -5.92 0.78
N TYR A 142 -2.16 -7.04 0.16
CA TYR A 142 -2.10 -8.35 0.81
C TYR A 142 -0.66 -8.76 1.12
N SER A 143 0.28 -8.49 0.23
CA SER A 143 1.71 -8.76 0.49
C SER A 143 2.25 -7.92 1.64
N GLY A 144 1.86 -6.64 1.75
CA GLY A 144 2.22 -5.78 2.88
C GLY A 144 1.69 -6.26 4.22
N LEU A 145 0.39 -6.59 4.26
CA LEU A 145 -0.26 -7.09 5.46
C LEU A 145 0.40 -8.37 5.98
N VAL A 146 0.70 -9.31 5.08
CA VAL A 146 1.29 -10.60 5.45
C VAL A 146 2.77 -10.45 5.82
N SER A 147 3.57 -9.77 5.00
CA SER A 147 5.00 -9.58 5.26
C SER A 147 5.27 -8.74 6.50
N GLY A 148 4.39 -7.80 6.85
CA GLY A 148 4.53 -6.97 8.05
C GLY A 148 4.60 -7.76 9.36
N LEU A 149 4.06 -8.98 9.39
CA LEU A 149 4.09 -9.87 10.57
C LEU A 149 5.48 -10.41 10.89
N ILE A 150 6.36 -10.48 9.90
CA ILE A 150 7.69 -11.10 9.99
C ILE A 150 8.81 -10.13 9.61
N THR A 151 8.49 -8.85 9.42
CA THR A 151 9.46 -7.86 8.96
C THR A 151 10.20 -7.29 10.17
N PRO A 152 11.53 -7.50 10.29
CA PRO A 152 12.31 -7.05 11.44
C PRO A 152 12.52 -5.53 11.44
N THR A 153 12.31 -4.86 10.30
CA THR A 153 12.38 -3.40 10.19
C THR A 153 11.06 -2.72 10.58
N ALA A 154 10.00 -3.48 10.86
CA ALA A 154 8.70 -2.95 11.27
C ALA A 154 8.76 -2.46 12.72
N GLY A 155 9.03 -1.17 12.91
CA GLY A 155 9.18 -0.56 14.24
C GLY A 155 7.97 -0.76 15.16
N ALA A 156 6.75 -0.73 14.62
CA ALA A 156 5.53 -1.01 15.38
C ALA A 156 5.51 -2.44 15.94
N LEU A 157 5.90 -3.44 15.13
CA LEU A 157 6.00 -4.83 15.57
C LEU A 157 7.02 -4.97 16.70
N LEU A 158 8.23 -4.43 16.50
CA LEU A 158 9.29 -4.50 17.52
C LEU A 158 8.89 -3.80 18.82
N ALA A 159 8.21 -2.65 18.74
CA ALA A 159 7.72 -1.92 19.91
C ALA A 159 6.66 -2.74 20.67
N MET A 160 5.71 -3.37 19.97
CA MET A 160 4.69 -4.23 20.59
C MET A 160 5.32 -5.45 21.26
N LEU A 161 6.31 -6.09 20.63
CA LEU A 161 7.03 -7.22 21.21
C LEU A 161 7.82 -6.84 22.47
N ALA A 162 8.44 -5.66 22.47
CA ALA A 162 9.15 -5.14 23.63
C ALA A 162 8.20 -4.90 24.82
N ILE A 163 7.04 -4.30 24.58
CA ILE A 163 6.01 -4.07 25.61
C ILE A 163 5.47 -5.41 26.14
N ALA A 164 5.30 -6.40 25.27
CA ALA A 164 4.83 -7.73 25.64
C ALA A 164 5.89 -8.64 26.29
N GLY A 165 7.17 -8.22 26.33
CA GLY A 165 8.26 -9.04 26.86
C GLY A 165 8.59 -10.28 26.01
N VAL A 166 8.22 -10.28 24.73
CA VAL A 166 8.41 -11.41 23.81
C VAL A 166 9.61 -11.15 22.90
N SER A 167 10.57 -12.07 22.86
CA SER A 167 11.69 -11.94 21.93
C SER A 167 11.25 -12.17 20.48
N TYR A 168 11.88 -11.47 19.53
CA TYR A 168 11.56 -11.60 18.10
C TYR A 168 11.66 -13.05 17.60
N GLY A 169 12.65 -13.82 18.06
CA GLY A 169 12.77 -15.24 17.71
C GLY A 169 11.60 -16.11 18.21
N LYS A 170 11.06 -15.81 19.40
CA LYS A 170 9.85 -16.49 19.91
C LYS A 170 8.62 -16.10 19.09
N TRP A 171 8.51 -14.82 18.74
CA TRP A 171 7.46 -14.33 17.86
C TRP A 171 7.46 -15.02 16.50
N LEU A 172 8.63 -15.15 15.85
CA LEU A 172 8.73 -15.81 14.55
C LEU A 172 8.23 -17.27 14.58
N ARG A 173 8.54 -18.00 15.65
CA ARG A 173 8.05 -19.38 15.81
C ARG A 173 6.54 -19.45 16.03
N PHE A 174 6.00 -18.51 16.80
CA PHE A 174 4.56 -18.40 17.04
C PHE A 174 3.80 -18.01 15.77
N VAL A 175 4.31 -17.02 15.05
CA VAL A 175 3.63 -16.44 13.88
C VAL A 175 3.82 -17.28 12.62
N ALA A 176 4.74 -18.24 12.58
CA ALA A 176 4.99 -19.08 11.40
C ALA A 176 3.72 -19.75 10.84
N VAL A 177 2.87 -20.31 11.71
CA VAL A 177 1.62 -20.96 11.31
C VAL A 177 0.57 -19.92 10.84
N PRO A 178 0.24 -18.87 11.62
CA PRO A 178 -0.61 -17.78 11.14
C PRO A 178 -0.13 -17.13 9.85
N PHE A 179 1.17 -16.92 9.71
CA PHE A 179 1.79 -16.34 8.52
C PHE A 179 1.56 -17.22 7.30
N ALA A 180 1.84 -18.53 7.40
CA ALA A 180 1.62 -19.45 6.28
C ALA A 180 0.14 -19.50 5.88
N LEU A 181 -0.79 -19.48 6.84
CA LEU A 181 -2.23 -19.46 6.58
C LEU A 181 -2.65 -18.15 5.89
N LEU A 182 -2.21 -16.99 6.39
CA LEU A 182 -2.55 -15.70 5.80
C LEU A 182 -1.89 -15.51 4.43
N PHE A 183 -0.66 -15.99 4.25
CA PHE A 183 0.05 -15.96 2.97
C PHE A 183 -0.70 -16.79 1.91
N THR A 184 -1.08 -18.02 2.26
CA THR A 184 -1.84 -18.89 1.35
C THR A 184 -3.22 -18.32 1.05
N LEU A 185 -3.91 -17.75 2.04
CA LEU A 185 -5.20 -17.08 1.86
C LEU A 185 -5.08 -15.86 0.94
N ALA A 186 -4.05 -15.02 1.14
CA ALA A 186 -3.78 -13.84 0.31
C ALA A 186 -3.49 -14.20 -1.15
N VAL A 187 -2.68 -15.23 -1.37
CA VAL A 187 -2.40 -15.77 -2.70
C VAL A 187 -3.67 -16.34 -3.33
N ALA A 188 -4.44 -17.13 -2.59
CA ALA A 188 -5.70 -17.70 -3.08
C ALA A 188 -6.71 -16.60 -3.46
N ALA A 189 -6.88 -15.58 -2.62
CA ALA A 189 -7.75 -14.44 -2.89
C ALA A 189 -7.32 -13.68 -4.15
N THR A 190 -6.01 -13.50 -4.35
CA THR A 190 -5.45 -12.88 -5.56
C THR A 190 -5.77 -13.72 -6.81
N VAL A 191 -5.53 -15.03 -6.76
CA VAL A 191 -5.80 -15.94 -7.88
C VAL A 191 -7.30 -15.98 -8.21
N ILE A 192 -8.16 -16.02 -7.20
CA ILE A 192 -9.62 -15.94 -7.36
C ILE A 192 -9.99 -14.62 -8.03
N GLY A 193 -9.44 -13.49 -7.58
CA GLY A 193 -9.69 -12.18 -8.18
C GLY A 193 -9.30 -12.12 -9.66
N VAL A 194 -8.15 -12.70 -10.02
CA VAL A 194 -7.71 -12.81 -11.42
C VAL A 194 -8.70 -13.65 -12.24
N LYS A 195 -9.14 -14.79 -11.70
CA LYS A 195 -10.08 -15.69 -12.41
C LYS A 195 -11.48 -15.10 -12.56
N LEU A 196 -11.93 -14.32 -11.58
CA LEU A 196 -13.21 -13.62 -11.62
C LEU A 196 -13.18 -12.40 -12.55
N GLY A 197 -12.00 -12.01 -13.05
CA GLY A 197 -11.87 -10.86 -13.94
C GLY A 197 -12.18 -9.53 -13.25
N ILE A 198 -11.87 -9.41 -11.95
CA ILE A 198 -12.07 -8.16 -11.20
C ILE A 198 -11.26 -7.05 -11.89
N GLN A 199 -11.92 -6.01 -12.38
CA GLN A 199 -11.33 -4.88 -13.11
C GLN A 199 -11.11 -3.66 -12.21
#